data_AF-A0A9E6DPP5-F1
#
_entry.id   AF-A0A9E6DPP5-F1
#
_cell.length_a   1.000
_cell.length_b   1.000
_cell.length_c   1.000
_cell.angle_alpha   90.00
_cell.angle_beta   90.00
_cell.angle_gamma   90.00
#
_symmetry.space_group_name_H-M   'P 1'
#
loop_
_entity.id
_entity.type
_entity.pdbx_description
1 polymer ?
#
loop_
_entity_poly.entity_id
_entity_poly.type
_entity_poly.pdbx_seq_one_letter_code
_entity_poly.pdbx_strand_id
1 'polypeptide(L)'
;MTNPTTLTAAVAFAAYLEPQLEGRRVIVFGSSQSPLSEALIERGARLVHVYDPDATRTRESAALNTNRNISIAPLGEGGSPVRDGAFDVAIVENLSGIEKPAQLLVRVRRSLSPGGIALIASPNPDVNSRLLDIDTPAASDVLGYYELYDGIAAEFDEVRMVGQTPFVGYALVDFAPEGDVEISVDSGFVPSGAEEPDWFVALAGQQALEVDPFSVIQLPCLEVLPAVAPGAGDNSELLAAQLAAREANERAAGAESQLKEKSNAQRRRQQDDGRQDELQQKISRLQKAVNKSEGRNTELEGRLATSDARAEELESAVSDREHELKKLKSARPSAPAQSKQKRSGAARSVPARSVPARSELDQLETLLQERGAAIRALEVELAEAVRVAEELIVQLDTSKSRPAANAEDPAALREKLNVLAATSARDKADRISAEWTASQLLGELETLRRISESTPAVLNPSVVDEAPATDTSASIKTAELSAS
;
A
#
# COMPACT_ATOMS: atom_id res chain seq x y z
N MET A 1 11.54 6.88 11.23
CA MET A 1 11.61 8.03 12.16
C MET A 1 12.63 8.98 11.57
N THR A 2 12.21 9.82 10.63
CA THR A 2 12.97 10.98 10.18
C THR A 2 12.54 12.13 11.09
N ASN A 3 13.47 12.68 11.87
CA ASN A 3 13.21 13.95 12.55
C ASN A 3 12.77 14.97 11.49
N PRO A 4 11.82 15.87 11.78
CA PRO A 4 11.53 16.97 10.88
C PRO A 4 12.83 17.74 10.68
N THR A 5 13.39 17.70 9.47
CA THR A 5 14.62 18.40 9.13
C THR A 5 14.32 19.89 9.26
N THR A 6 14.93 20.56 10.24
CA THR A 6 14.72 22.00 10.44
C THR A 6 15.28 22.72 9.22
N LEU A 7 14.40 23.36 8.46
CA LEU A 7 14.75 24.13 7.28
C LEU A 7 15.75 25.24 7.65
N THR A 8 16.83 25.40 6.88
CA THR A 8 17.84 26.46 7.10
C THR A 8 17.87 27.40 5.90
N ALA A 9 18.29 28.65 6.13
CA ALA A 9 18.47 29.64 5.06
C ALA A 9 19.42 29.13 3.96
N ALA A 10 20.43 28.34 4.34
CA ALA A 10 21.43 27.80 3.43
C ALA A 10 20.86 26.85 2.36
N VAL A 11 19.69 26.21 2.60
CA VAL A 11 19.04 25.33 1.59
C VAL A 11 18.77 26.06 0.27
N ALA A 12 18.51 27.37 0.32
CA ALA A 12 18.31 28.17 -0.88
C ALA A 12 19.54 28.15 -1.81
N PHE A 13 20.75 27.96 -1.27
CA PHE A 13 21.98 27.87 -2.07
C PHE A 13 21.96 26.68 -3.03
N ALA A 14 21.31 25.57 -2.67
CA ALA A 14 21.22 24.41 -3.55
C ALA A 14 20.40 24.70 -4.82
N ALA A 15 19.34 25.50 -4.70
CA ALA A 15 18.53 25.92 -5.85
C ALA A 15 19.25 27.02 -6.65
N TYR A 16 19.85 28.00 -5.97
CA TYR A 16 20.56 29.10 -6.63
C TYR A 16 21.78 28.64 -7.45
N LEU A 17 22.48 27.60 -6.97
CA LEU A 17 23.64 27.02 -7.65
C LEU A 17 23.33 25.83 -8.56
N GLU A 18 22.06 25.51 -8.80
CA GLU A 18 21.65 24.32 -9.56
C GLU A 18 22.40 24.16 -10.90
N PRO A 19 22.56 25.21 -11.75
CA PRO A 19 23.31 25.10 -13.01
C PRO A 19 24.78 24.69 -12.83
N GLN A 20 25.36 24.96 -11.66
CA GLN A 20 26.77 24.68 -11.35
C GLN A 20 26.96 23.38 -10.57
N LEU A 21 25.88 22.68 -10.18
CA LEU A 21 25.95 21.47 -9.36
C LEU A 21 25.95 20.17 -10.18
N GLU A 22 25.39 20.16 -11.39
CA GLU A 22 25.17 18.94 -12.16
C GLU A 22 26.46 18.12 -12.37
N GLY A 23 26.50 16.92 -11.80
CA GLY A 23 27.64 15.99 -11.87
C GLY A 23 28.90 16.44 -11.13
N ARG A 24 28.86 17.55 -10.39
CA ARG A 24 30.01 18.17 -9.72
C ARG A 24 30.24 17.62 -8.32
N ARG A 25 31.48 17.79 -7.83
CA ARG A 25 31.86 17.49 -6.43
C ARG A 25 31.76 18.75 -5.61
N VAL A 26 31.04 18.68 -4.50
CA VAL A 26 30.78 19.81 -3.62
C VAL A 26 31.45 19.58 -2.27
N ILE A 27 32.09 20.61 -1.74
CA ILE A 27 32.55 20.66 -0.35
C ILE A 27 31.72 21.69 0.41
N VAL A 28 31.18 21.33 1.57
CA VAL A 28 30.38 22.20 2.43
C VAL A 28 31.12 22.38 3.74
N PHE A 29 31.25 23.62 4.20
CA PHE A 29 31.77 23.99 5.50
C PHE A 29 30.60 24.59 6.29
N GLY A 30 30.04 23.81 7.20
CA GLY A 30 28.76 24.12 7.83
C GLY A 30 28.25 22.97 8.68
N SER A 31 27.03 23.10 9.20
CA SER A 31 26.47 22.10 10.11
C SER A 31 26.19 20.78 9.36
N SER A 32 26.63 19.65 9.91
CA SER A 32 26.31 18.32 9.37
C SER A 32 24.85 17.92 9.57
N GLN A 33 24.09 18.69 10.34
CA GLN A 33 22.64 18.54 10.49
C GLN A 33 21.85 19.41 9.51
N SER A 34 22.53 20.26 8.73
CA SER A 34 21.88 21.10 7.72
C SER A 34 21.27 20.25 6.59
N PRO A 35 20.02 20.51 6.18
CA PRO A 35 19.41 19.86 5.01
C PRO A 35 20.15 20.15 3.69
N LEU A 36 21.05 21.13 3.67
CA LEU A 36 21.76 21.54 2.46
C LEU A 36 22.45 20.37 1.75
N SER A 37 23.10 19.46 2.50
CA SER A 37 23.85 18.37 1.88
C SER A 37 22.98 17.40 1.07
N GLU A 38 21.76 17.14 1.54
CA GLU A 38 20.77 16.32 0.84
C GLU A 38 20.19 17.09 -0.36
N ALA A 39 19.83 18.36 -0.15
CA ALA A 39 19.32 19.23 -1.21
C ALA A 39 20.32 19.37 -2.39
N LEU A 40 21.63 19.44 -2.11
CA LEU A 40 22.67 19.48 -3.15
C LEU A 40 22.70 18.19 -3.98
N ILE A 41 22.54 17.01 -3.34
CA ILE A 41 22.46 15.73 -4.05
C ILE A 41 21.21 15.66 -4.91
N GLU A 42 20.07 16.10 -4.39
CA GLU A 42 18.79 16.15 -5.13
C GLU A 42 18.88 17.05 -6.37
N ARG A 43 19.68 18.12 -6.29
CA ARG A 43 19.97 19.06 -7.38
C ARG A 43 21.12 18.63 -8.30
N GLY A 44 21.56 17.39 -8.21
CA GLY A 44 22.46 16.77 -9.18
C GLY A 44 23.94 16.77 -8.81
N ALA A 45 24.32 17.17 -7.59
CA ALA A 45 25.68 16.99 -7.11
C ALA A 45 26.06 15.50 -7.10
N ARG A 46 27.25 15.18 -7.63
CA ARG A 46 27.74 13.79 -7.67
C ARG A 46 28.19 13.30 -6.29
N LEU A 47 28.78 14.20 -5.50
CA LEU A 47 29.40 13.91 -4.22
C LEU A 47 29.39 15.17 -3.37
N VAL A 48 29.03 15.06 -2.09
CA VAL A 48 29.05 16.16 -1.12
C VAL A 48 29.94 15.78 0.06
N HIS A 49 30.93 16.60 0.38
CA HIS A 49 31.78 16.46 1.57
C HIS A 49 31.49 17.58 2.56
N VAL A 50 30.94 17.24 3.72
CA VAL A 50 30.59 18.20 4.77
C VAL A 50 31.69 18.22 5.84
N TYR A 51 32.22 19.41 6.12
CA TYR A 51 33.12 19.72 7.22
C TYR A 51 32.39 20.53 8.27
N ASP A 52 32.12 19.90 9.40
CA ASP A 52 31.37 20.52 10.49
C ASP A 52 32.32 21.05 11.58
N PRO A 53 32.20 22.32 12.00
CA PRO A 53 33.00 22.88 13.09
C PRO A 53 32.82 22.16 14.43
N ASP A 54 31.68 21.49 14.66
CA ASP A 54 31.41 20.73 15.87
C ASP A 54 31.74 19.23 15.69
N ALA A 55 32.83 18.79 16.31
CA ALA A 55 33.29 17.40 16.27
C ALA A 55 32.37 16.41 17.01
N THR A 56 31.50 16.88 17.89
CA THR A 56 30.49 16.03 18.56
C THR A 56 29.35 15.72 17.60
N ARG A 57 28.73 16.77 17.04
CA ARG A 57 27.66 16.69 16.03
C ARG A 57 28.11 15.89 14.80
N THR A 58 29.33 16.11 14.33
CA THR A 58 29.93 15.33 13.23
C THR A 58 29.84 13.82 13.48
N ARG A 59 30.20 13.35 14.69
CA ARG A 59 30.24 11.91 14.99
C ARG A 59 28.85 11.29 14.99
N GLU A 60 27.86 12.02 15.48
CA GLU A 60 26.46 11.59 15.48
C GLU A 60 25.91 11.54 14.05
N SER A 61 26.07 12.62 13.28
CA SER A 61 25.61 12.70 11.89
C SER A 61 26.29 11.65 11.01
N ALA A 62 27.60 11.43 11.16
CA ALA A 62 28.32 10.41 10.41
C ALA A 62 27.85 8.98 10.73
N ALA A 63 27.42 8.71 11.97
CA ALA A 63 26.88 7.40 12.36
C ALA A 63 25.45 7.17 11.82
N LEU A 64 24.66 8.23 11.67
CA LEU A 64 23.31 8.19 11.14
C LEU A 64 23.24 8.32 9.61
N ASN A 65 24.31 8.77 8.96
CA ASN A 65 24.35 8.97 7.52
C ASN A 65 24.21 7.64 6.77
N THR A 66 23.15 7.53 5.98
CA THR A 66 22.89 6.37 5.12
C THR A 66 23.26 6.62 3.65
N ASN A 67 23.52 7.87 3.28
CA ASN A 67 23.80 8.25 1.91
C ASN A 67 25.30 8.14 1.60
N ARG A 68 25.66 7.24 0.67
CA ARG A 68 27.05 6.99 0.28
C ARG A 68 27.70 8.14 -0.49
N ASN A 69 26.89 9.04 -1.04
CA ASN A 69 27.37 10.21 -1.78
C ASN A 69 27.61 11.42 -0.86
N ILE A 70 27.30 11.30 0.43
CA ILE A 70 27.57 12.32 1.44
C ILE A 70 28.66 11.79 2.37
N SER A 71 29.75 12.54 2.50
CA SER A 71 30.82 12.25 3.47
C SER A 71 30.84 13.34 4.52
N ILE A 72 30.83 12.97 5.79
CA ILE A 72 30.80 13.91 6.92
C ILE A 72 32.08 13.75 7.73
N ALA A 73 32.77 14.86 7.99
CA ALA A 73 34.03 14.90 8.73
C ALA A 73 34.13 16.17 9.59
N PRO A 74 34.91 16.14 10.68
CA PRO A 74 35.04 17.32 11.54
C PRO A 74 36.01 18.32 10.88
N LEU A 75 35.77 19.62 11.09
CA LEU A 75 36.69 20.68 10.70
C LEU A 75 37.85 20.76 11.70
N GLY A 76 38.84 19.87 11.54
CA GLY A 76 40.01 19.82 12.44
C GLY A 76 41.01 20.97 12.23
N GLU A 77 41.80 21.27 13.27
CA GLU A 77 42.87 22.29 13.29
C GLU A 77 44.02 21.99 12.31
N GLY A 78 44.27 20.71 12.02
CA GLY A 78 45.37 20.24 11.16
C GLY A 78 45.05 20.23 9.65
N GLY A 79 43.90 20.78 9.25
CA GLY A 79 43.43 20.71 7.87
C GLY A 79 42.66 19.41 7.57
N SER A 80 41.84 19.45 6.53
CA SER A 80 41.29 18.23 5.95
C SER A 80 42.34 17.59 5.05
N PRO A 81 42.41 16.25 4.97
CA PRO A 81 43.23 15.53 4.00
C PRO A 81 42.73 15.67 2.55
N VAL A 82 41.99 16.73 2.23
CA VAL A 82 41.49 17.01 0.89
C VAL A 82 42.65 17.45 0.00
N ARG A 83 42.75 16.78 -1.15
CA ARG A 83 43.71 17.10 -2.20
C ARG A 83 43.37 18.47 -2.81
N ASP A 84 44.40 19.23 -3.17
CA ASP A 84 44.23 20.48 -3.91
C ASP A 84 43.44 20.23 -5.22
N GLY A 85 42.47 21.09 -5.52
CA GLY A 85 41.62 20.97 -6.71
C GLY A 85 40.64 19.79 -6.71
N ALA A 86 40.35 19.20 -5.54
CA ALA A 86 39.46 18.05 -5.45
C ALA A 86 37.97 18.36 -5.61
N PHE A 87 37.55 19.62 -5.55
CA PHE A 87 36.16 20.02 -5.64
C PHE A 87 35.91 21.03 -6.74
N ASP A 88 34.67 21.05 -7.21
CA ASP A 88 34.24 21.94 -8.29
C ASP A 88 33.38 23.07 -7.71
N VAL A 89 32.69 22.83 -6.59
CA VAL A 89 31.92 23.83 -5.83
C VAL A 89 32.30 23.75 -4.36
N ALA A 90 32.44 24.89 -3.69
CA ALA A 90 32.61 24.99 -2.26
C ALA A 90 31.52 25.90 -1.67
N ILE A 91 30.92 25.49 -0.56
CA ILE A 91 29.91 26.27 0.15
C ILE A 91 30.36 26.46 1.58
N VAL A 92 30.37 27.69 2.08
CA VAL A 92 30.56 28.03 3.49
C VAL A 92 29.25 28.62 3.99
N GLU A 93 28.52 27.87 4.81
CA GLU A 93 27.17 28.28 5.26
C GLU A 93 27.21 29.53 6.15
N ASN A 94 28.23 29.65 7.00
CA ASN A 94 28.43 30.79 7.89
C ASN A 94 29.92 30.95 8.20
N LEU A 95 30.59 31.89 7.53
CA LEU A 95 32.01 32.17 7.72
C LEU A 95 32.30 32.79 9.11
N SER A 96 31.38 33.60 9.63
CA SER A 96 31.50 34.23 10.96
C SER A 96 31.45 33.22 12.10
N GLY A 97 30.81 32.06 11.90
CA GLY A 97 30.79 30.97 12.87
C GLY A 97 32.08 30.14 12.94
N ILE A 98 33.10 30.48 12.14
CA ILE A 98 34.36 29.74 12.05
C ILE A 98 35.44 30.47 12.84
N GLU A 99 36.14 29.74 13.72
CA GLU A 99 37.18 30.31 14.61
C GLU A 99 38.31 31.03 13.84
N LYS A 100 38.70 30.52 12.66
CA LYS A 100 39.80 31.06 11.84
C LYS A 100 39.36 31.29 10.39
N PRO A 101 38.57 32.34 10.11
CA PRO A 101 37.98 32.58 8.78
C PRO A 101 39.01 32.64 7.65
N ALA A 102 40.10 33.41 7.83
CA ALA A 102 41.14 33.57 6.81
C ALA A 102 41.82 32.24 6.45
N GLN A 103 42.10 31.38 7.44
CA GLN A 103 42.68 30.06 7.19
C GLN A 103 41.71 29.13 6.45
N LEU A 104 40.41 29.26 6.73
CA LEU A 104 39.39 28.54 5.99
C LEU A 104 39.31 29.02 4.54
N LEU A 105 39.38 30.33 4.26
CA LEU A 105 39.33 30.86 2.91
C LEU A 105 40.49 30.35 2.04
N VAL A 106 41.72 30.38 2.56
CA VAL A 106 42.89 29.76 1.90
C VAL A 106 42.63 28.29 1.57
N ARG A 107 42.00 27.56 2.50
CA ARG A 107 41.68 26.14 2.33
C ARG A 107 40.58 25.90 1.31
N VAL A 108 39.52 26.71 1.32
CA VAL A 108 38.45 26.71 0.31
C VAL A 108 39.10 26.92 -1.07
N ARG A 109 39.90 27.97 -1.21
CA ARG A 109 40.63 28.30 -2.44
C ARG A 109 41.50 27.15 -2.96
N ARG A 110 42.23 26.48 -2.08
CA ARG A 110 43.07 25.31 -2.45
C ARG A 110 42.25 24.08 -2.82
N SER A 111 41.11 23.86 -2.17
CA SER A 111 40.26 22.69 -2.41
C SER A 111 39.55 22.74 -3.77
N LEU A 112 39.36 23.93 -4.33
CA LEU A 112 38.68 24.17 -5.60
C LEU A 112 39.59 23.93 -6.80
N SER A 113 39.02 23.32 -7.84
CA SER A 113 39.64 23.19 -9.16
C SER A 113 39.83 24.57 -9.81
N PRO A 114 40.63 24.70 -10.90
CA PRO A 114 40.89 26.00 -11.53
C PRO A 114 39.64 26.76 -12.02
N GLY A 115 38.57 26.03 -12.37
CA GLY A 115 37.27 26.61 -12.73
C GLY A 115 36.20 26.40 -11.65
N GLY A 116 36.62 26.10 -10.42
CA GLY A 116 35.72 25.89 -9.31
C GLY A 116 35.21 27.20 -8.72
N ILE A 117 34.03 27.15 -8.12
CA ILE A 117 33.36 28.30 -7.51
C ILE A 117 33.20 28.11 -6.01
N ALA A 118 33.29 29.20 -5.25
CA ALA A 118 32.95 29.25 -3.84
C ALA A 118 31.69 30.11 -3.63
N LEU A 119 30.74 29.63 -2.83
CA LEU A 119 29.67 30.42 -2.24
C LEU A 119 29.96 30.54 -0.74
N ILE A 120 30.14 31.75 -0.26
CA ILE A 120 30.57 32.02 1.12
C ILE A 120 29.58 33.00 1.73
N ALA A 121 28.88 32.58 2.78
CA ALA A 121 27.87 33.39 3.44
C ALA A 121 28.33 33.87 4.83
N SER A 122 27.87 35.06 5.20
CA SER A 122 27.98 35.63 6.55
C SER A 122 26.65 36.29 6.92
N PRO A 123 26.18 36.16 8.16
CA PRO A 123 24.97 36.85 8.58
C PRO A 123 25.17 38.37 8.51
N ASN A 124 24.15 39.11 8.11
CA ASN A 124 24.19 40.56 8.12
C ASN A 124 24.05 41.06 9.58
N PRO A 125 25.04 41.79 10.14
CA PRO A 125 24.98 42.29 11.52
C PRO A 125 23.95 43.43 11.70
N ASP A 126 23.52 44.08 10.62
CA ASP A 126 22.59 45.22 10.68
C ASP A 126 21.11 44.79 10.83
N VAL A 127 20.81 43.51 10.59
CA VAL A 127 19.44 42.97 10.67
C VAL A 127 19.12 42.49 12.09
N ASN A 128 18.05 43.03 12.66
CA ASN A 128 17.61 42.75 14.03
C ASN A 128 16.82 41.44 14.19
N SER A 129 16.26 40.91 13.10
CA SER A 129 15.45 39.69 13.09
C SER A 129 15.55 39.00 11.75
N ARG A 130 15.89 37.71 11.74
CA ARG A 130 16.00 36.89 10.53
C ARG A 130 14.79 35.96 10.41
N LEU A 131 14.40 35.61 9.19
CA LEU A 131 13.26 34.72 8.98
C LEU A 131 13.56 33.27 9.41
N LEU A 132 14.78 32.82 9.12
CA LEU A 132 15.27 31.48 9.44
C LEU A 132 16.57 31.64 10.22
N ASP A 133 16.46 31.55 11.54
CA ASP A 133 17.62 31.64 12.42
C ASP A 133 18.55 30.43 12.24
N ILE A 134 19.85 30.74 12.12
CA ILE A 134 20.94 29.78 12.32
C ILE A 134 21.55 30.14 13.67
N ASP A 135 22.09 29.17 14.42
CA ASP A 135 22.92 29.43 15.61
C ASP A 135 23.96 30.50 15.29
N THR A 136 23.64 31.76 15.60
CA THR A 136 24.42 32.90 15.15
C THR A 136 25.43 33.20 16.25
N PRO A 137 26.73 33.33 15.93
CA PRO A 137 27.70 33.81 16.90
C PRO A 137 27.31 35.19 17.43
N ALA A 138 27.87 35.57 18.58
CA ALA A 138 27.62 36.87 19.18
C ALA A 138 27.94 38.01 18.18
N ALA A 139 27.14 39.09 18.20
CA ALA A 139 27.20 40.16 17.21
C ALA A 139 28.59 40.81 17.02
N SER A 140 29.49 40.74 18.01
CA SER A 140 30.86 41.27 17.92
C SER A 140 31.79 40.46 17.01
N ASP A 141 31.42 39.23 16.67
CA ASP A 141 32.25 38.31 15.87
C ASP A 141 31.70 38.14 14.44
N VAL A 142 30.68 38.92 14.07
CA VAL A 142 30.04 38.84 12.75
C VAL A 142 30.76 39.76 11.76
N LEU A 143 31.22 39.19 10.64
CA LEU A 143 31.84 39.92 9.55
C LEU A 143 30.81 40.80 8.83
N GLY A 144 31.07 42.10 8.80
CA GLY A 144 30.31 43.05 8.00
C GLY A 144 30.57 42.88 6.49
N TYR A 145 29.80 43.62 5.67
CA TYR A 145 29.91 43.55 4.20
C TYR A 145 31.33 43.72 3.66
N TYR A 146 32.04 44.78 4.08
CA TYR A 146 33.39 45.08 3.58
C TYR A 146 34.43 44.10 4.10
N GLU A 147 34.33 43.66 5.35
CA GLU A 147 35.26 42.69 5.93
C GLU A 147 35.15 41.33 5.25
N LEU A 148 33.92 40.90 4.95
CA LEU A 148 33.66 39.69 4.18
C LEU A 148 34.25 39.81 2.77
N TYR A 149 33.98 40.91 2.08
CA TYR A 149 34.48 41.14 0.72
C TYR A 149 36.02 41.14 0.69
N ASP A 150 36.67 41.94 1.54
CA ASP A 150 38.13 42.08 1.57
C ASP A 150 38.81 40.75 1.91
N GLY A 151 38.25 39.99 2.86
CA GLY A 151 38.76 38.67 3.23
C GLY A 151 38.71 37.68 2.08
N ILE A 152 37.64 37.69 1.28
CA ILE A 152 37.46 36.78 0.14
C ILE A 152 38.30 37.25 -1.07
N ALA A 153 38.32 38.55 -1.35
CA ALA A 153 39.09 39.15 -2.44
C ALA A 153 40.60 38.98 -2.26
N ALA A 154 41.07 38.72 -1.02
CA ALA A 154 42.46 38.35 -0.77
C ALA A 154 42.84 36.97 -1.36
N GLU A 155 41.88 36.07 -1.53
CA GLU A 155 42.09 34.68 -1.97
C GLU A 155 41.53 34.38 -3.37
N PHE A 156 40.60 35.21 -3.86
CA PHE A 156 39.90 35.02 -5.13
C PHE A 156 39.99 36.25 -6.03
N ASP A 157 40.25 36.01 -7.33
CA ASP A 157 40.43 37.09 -8.32
C ASP A 157 39.09 37.72 -8.70
N GLU A 158 38.02 36.91 -8.74
CA GLU A 158 36.67 37.34 -9.10
C GLU A 158 35.74 37.12 -7.91
N VAL A 159 35.13 38.20 -7.42
CA VAL A 159 34.20 38.18 -6.28
C VAL A 159 32.94 38.96 -6.65
N ARG A 160 31.78 38.31 -6.57
CA ARG A 160 30.46 38.92 -6.74
C ARG A 160 29.70 38.83 -5.42
N MET A 161 29.30 39.98 -4.91
CA MET A 161 28.46 40.07 -3.71
C MET A 161 26.98 39.98 -4.09
N VAL A 162 26.22 39.19 -3.34
CA VAL A 162 24.79 38.96 -3.46
C VAL A 162 24.16 39.02 -2.07
N GLY A 163 22.94 39.55 -1.97
CA GLY A 163 22.15 39.51 -0.73
C GLY A 163 21.17 38.34 -0.75
N GLN A 164 21.11 37.59 0.35
CA GLN A 164 19.99 36.67 0.57
C GLN A 164 18.97 37.37 1.47
N THR A 165 17.82 37.70 0.89
CA THR A 165 16.76 38.43 1.57
C THR A 165 15.50 37.58 1.61
N PRO A 166 15.00 37.19 2.80
CA PRO A 166 13.66 36.61 2.88
C PRO A 166 12.62 37.66 2.55
N PHE A 167 11.53 37.25 1.91
CA PHE A 167 10.35 38.11 1.75
C PHE A 167 9.08 37.28 1.83
N VAL A 168 7.98 37.93 2.20
CA VAL A 168 6.64 37.35 2.19
C VAL A 168 5.87 37.96 1.03
N GLY A 169 5.42 37.10 0.11
CA GLY A 169 4.68 37.52 -1.07
C GLY A 169 3.45 36.65 -1.31
N TYR A 170 2.50 37.18 -2.08
CA TYR A 170 1.37 36.44 -2.60
C TYR A 170 1.57 36.20 -4.09
N ALA A 171 1.46 34.95 -4.53
CA ALA A 171 1.44 34.61 -5.94
C ALA A 171 -0.02 34.59 -6.44
N LEU A 172 -0.31 35.45 -7.42
CA LEU A 172 -1.57 35.45 -8.15
C LEU A 172 -1.29 34.94 -9.57
N VAL A 173 -1.74 33.73 -9.86
CA VAL A 173 -1.41 33.04 -11.11
C VAL A 173 -2.71 32.63 -11.79
N ASP A 174 -2.83 32.90 -13.09
CA ASP A 174 -3.90 32.34 -13.92
C ASP A 174 -3.70 30.81 -14.01
N PHE A 175 -4.77 30.04 -13.90
CA PHE A 175 -4.71 28.58 -13.97
C PHE A 175 -4.51 28.05 -15.39
N ALA A 176 -4.71 28.88 -16.42
CA ALA A 176 -4.52 28.50 -17.82
C ALA A 176 -3.81 29.62 -18.62
N PRO A 177 -2.55 29.96 -18.28
CA PRO A 177 -1.83 30.99 -19.01
C PRO A 177 -1.51 30.48 -20.42
N GLU A 178 -1.76 31.31 -21.43
CA GLU A 178 -1.28 31.05 -22.79
C GLU A 178 0.17 31.56 -22.92
N GLY A 179 1.12 30.64 -23.09
CA GLY A 179 2.54 30.97 -23.29
C GLY A 179 3.36 31.09 -21.99
N ASP A 180 4.56 31.67 -22.13
CA ASP A 180 5.48 31.86 -21.00
C ASP A 180 5.00 33.03 -20.12
N VAL A 181 4.89 32.77 -18.81
CA VAL A 181 4.47 33.78 -17.83
C VAL A 181 5.68 34.57 -17.37
N GLU A 182 5.66 35.89 -17.59
CA GLU A 182 6.66 36.80 -17.03
C GLU A 182 6.38 37.02 -15.53
N ILE A 183 7.40 36.80 -14.69
CA ILE A 183 7.29 36.98 -13.24
C ILE A 183 7.57 38.45 -12.91
N SER A 184 6.54 39.16 -12.43
CA SER A 184 6.69 40.52 -11.91
C SER A 184 6.64 40.55 -10.38
N VAL A 185 7.64 41.18 -9.75
CA VAL A 185 7.65 41.41 -8.30
C VAL A 185 7.27 42.86 -8.03
N ASP A 186 6.14 43.08 -7.35
CA ASP A 186 5.73 44.41 -6.88
C ASP A 186 6.18 44.60 -5.42
N SER A 187 7.12 45.52 -5.20
CA SER A 187 7.62 45.89 -3.88
C SER A 187 6.98 47.16 -3.30
N GLY A 188 5.87 47.65 -3.87
CA GLY A 188 5.21 48.89 -3.45
C GLY A 188 4.70 48.91 -2.00
N PHE A 189 4.61 47.74 -1.35
CA PHE A 189 4.28 47.63 0.08
C PHE A 189 5.49 47.75 1.01
N VAL A 190 6.71 47.70 0.50
CA VAL A 190 7.96 47.85 1.27
C VAL A 190 8.39 49.32 1.20
N PRO A 191 8.40 50.09 2.31
CA PRO A 191 8.66 51.53 2.29
C PRO A 191 10.00 51.93 1.67
N SER A 192 11.03 51.10 1.82
CA SER A 192 12.38 51.25 1.26
C SER A 192 12.52 50.68 -0.16
N GLY A 193 11.45 50.07 -0.70
CA GLY A 193 11.45 49.38 -1.99
C GLY A 193 12.08 47.97 -1.98
N ALA A 194 12.84 47.64 -0.94
CA ALA A 194 13.40 46.30 -0.70
C ALA A 194 13.68 46.10 0.80
N GLU A 195 13.57 44.85 1.24
CA GLU A 195 14.00 44.41 2.56
C GLU A 195 15.54 44.33 2.63
N GLU A 196 16.11 44.53 3.81
CA GLU A 196 17.55 44.33 4.01
C GLU A 196 17.91 42.83 3.96
N PRO A 197 19.07 42.46 3.39
CA PRO A 197 19.45 41.06 3.31
C PRO A 197 19.79 40.49 4.68
N ASP A 198 19.23 39.32 5.01
CA ASP A 198 19.58 38.56 6.22
C ASP A 198 21.03 38.07 6.19
N TRP A 199 21.52 37.76 4.99
CA TRP A 199 22.87 37.27 4.76
C TRP A 199 23.57 38.00 3.62
N PHE A 200 24.84 38.31 3.84
CA PHE A 200 25.76 38.65 2.77
C PHE A 200 26.34 37.36 2.20
N VAL A 201 26.21 37.18 0.90
CA VAL A 201 26.70 36.01 0.18
C VAL A 201 27.69 36.45 -0.88
N ALA A 202 28.89 35.90 -0.85
CA ALA A 202 29.90 36.12 -1.86
C ALA A 202 30.01 34.88 -2.74
N LEU A 203 29.89 35.08 -4.06
CA LEU A 203 30.30 34.11 -5.05
C LEU A 203 31.71 34.45 -5.50
N ALA A 204 32.63 33.51 -5.42
CA ALA A 204 34.04 33.74 -5.68
C ALA A 204 34.65 32.66 -6.58
N GLY A 205 35.58 33.06 -7.43
CA GLY A 205 36.26 32.18 -8.37
C GLY A 205 37.60 32.73 -8.84
N GLN A 206 38.29 31.96 -9.67
CA GLN A 206 39.50 32.40 -10.38
C GLN A 206 39.20 32.87 -11.80
N GLN A 207 37.95 32.73 -12.22
CA GLN A 207 37.45 33.04 -13.54
C GLN A 207 36.10 33.74 -13.39
N ALA A 208 35.68 34.45 -14.44
CA ALA A 208 34.41 35.13 -14.48
C ALA A 208 33.25 34.17 -14.17
N LEU A 209 32.35 34.61 -13.30
CA LEU A 209 31.25 33.81 -12.78
C LEU A 209 29.99 34.01 -13.64
N GLU A 210 29.53 32.93 -14.27
CA GLU A 210 28.23 32.86 -14.95
C GLU A 210 27.18 32.34 -13.98
N VAL A 211 26.53 33.29 -13.30
CA VAL A 211 25.44 33.05 -12.35
C VAL A 211 24.34 34.05 -12.61
N ASP A 212 23.10 33.61 -12.40
CA ASP A 212 21.95 34.47 -12.54
C ASP A 212 22.03 35.63 -11.54
N PRO A 213 21.72 36.87 -11.97
CA PRO A 213 21.80 38.02 -11.09
C PRO A 213 20.70 38.04 -10.02
N PHE A 214 19.65 37.24 -10.20
CA PHE A 214 18.47 37.22 -9.33
C PHE A 214 17.75 35.88 -9.44
N SER A 215 17.27 35.37 -8.30
CA SER A 215 16.45 34.15 -8.25
C SER A 215 15.46 34.23 -7.09
N VAL A 216 14.23 33.75 -7.31
CA VAL A 216 13.21 33.61 -6.28
C VAL A 216 13.05 32.12 -5.98
N ILE A 217 13.31 31.74 -4.73
CA ILE A 217 13.31 30.34 -4.29
C ILE A 217 12.17 30.15 -3.29
N GLN A 218 11.24 29.28 -3.65
CA GLN A 218 10.13 28.91 -2.76
C GLN A 218 10.60 27.91 -1.71
N LEU A 219 10.30 28.20 -0.45
CA LEU A 219 10.48 27.29 0.67
C LEU A 219 9.10 26.84 1.19
N PRO A 220 8.96 25.61 1.73
CA PRO A 220 7.69 25.14 2.27
C PRO A 220 7.18 26.03 3.40
N CYS A 221 6.05 26.73 3.18
CA CYS A 221 5.51 27.68 4.18
C CYS A 221 5.24 27.04 5.55
N LEU A 222 4.82 25.76 5.56
CA LEU A 222 4.54 25.02 6.80
C LEU A 222 5.78 24.80 7.67
N GLU A 223 6.97 24.81 7.07
CA GLU A 223 8.23 24.66 7.80
C GLU A 223 8.81 26.01 8.23
N VAL A 224 8.50 27.08 7.48
CA VAL A 224 8.94 28.44 7.77
C VAL A 224 8.08 29.12 8.84
N LEU A 225 6.74 29.04 8.75
CA LEU A 225 5.82 29.76 9.65
C LEU A 225 6.01 29.45 11.16
N PRO A 226 6.27 28.19 11.59
CA PRO A 226 6.55 27.89 12.99
C PRO A 226 7.84 28.54 13.52
N ALA A 227 8.82 28.82 12.65
CA ALA A 227 10.09 29.45 13.02
C ALA A 227 9.95 30.95 13.33
N VAL A 228 8.87 31.60 12.88
CA VAL A 228 8.72 33.07 12.86
C VAL A 228 7.85 33.62 14.00
N ALA A 229 7.07 32.78 14.70
CA ALA A 229 6.11 33.25 15.70
C ALA A 229 6.75 33.52 17.08
N PRO A 230 6.86 34.78 17.54
CA PRO A 230 7.31 35.09 18.89
C PRO A 230 6.19 34.76 19.87
N GLY A 231 6.40 33.78 20.77
CA GLY A 231 5.40 33.33 21.75
C GLY A 231 4.80 31.94 21.48
N ALA A 232 5.34 31.16 20.53
CA ALA A 232 4.89 29.82 20.17
C ALA A 232 5.20 28.70 21.20
N GLY A 233 5.30 29.01 22.49
CA GLY A 233 5.35 27.96 23.53
C GLY A 233 4.08 27.10 23.48
N ASP A 234 2.91 27.74 23.46
CA ASP A 234 1.62 27.04 23.46
C ASP A 234 1.30 26.38 22.10
N ASN A 235 1.69 26.97 20.97
CA ASN A 235 1.39 26.41 19.64
C ASN A 235 2.37 25.32 19.21
N SER A 236 3.64 25.39 19.63
CA SER A 236 4.60 24.29 19.42
C SER A 236 4.24 23.09 20.28
N GLU A 237 3.84 23.30 21.53
CA GLU A 237 3.31 22.23 22.39
C GLU A 237 2.01 21.64 21.84
N LEU A 238 1.10 22.46 21.29
CA LEU A 238 -0.15 21.98 20.71
C LEU A 238 0.08 21.23 19.39
N LEU A 239 1.01 21.67 18.54
CA LEU A 239 1.42 20.95 17.33
C LEU A 239 2.16 19.65 17.67
N ALA A 240 3.07 19.68 18.65
CA ALA A 240 3.76 18.49 19.17
C ALA A 240 2.77 17.51 19.80
N ALA A 241 1.76 18.00 20.54
CA ALA A 241 0.69 17.19 21.10
C ALA A 241 -0.20 16.59 20.00
N GLN A 242 -0.48 17.33 18.92
CA GLN A 242 -1.23 16.82 17.77
C GLN A 242 -0.45 15.74 17.01
N LEU A 243 0.85 15.94 16.79
CA LEU A 243 1.71 14.94 16.17
C LEU A 243 1.83 13.70 17.06
N ALA A 244 2.05 13.87 18.37
CA ALA A 244 2.09 12.77 19.33
C ALA A 244 0.75 12.02 19.41
N ALA A 245 -0.38 12.73 19.32
CA ALA A 245 -1.72 12.13 19.27
C ALA A 245 -1.93 11.34 17.98
N ARG A 246 -1.45 11.85 16.84
CA ARG A 246 -1.50 11.14 15.56
C ARG A 246 -0.67 9.86 15.60
N GLU A 247 0.56 9.93 16.10
CA GLU A 247 1.41 8.75 16.27
C GLU A 247 0.81 7.73 17.26
N ALA A 248 0.17 8.21 18.34
CA ALA A 248 -0.52 7.35 19.29
C ALA A 248 -1.72 6.64 18.65
N ASN A 249 -2.48 7.36 17.82
CA ASN A 249 -3.61 6.79 17.07
C ASN A 249 -3.14 5.78 16.01
N GLU A 250 -2.03 6.05 15.31
CA GLU A 250 -1.45 5.10 14.35
C GLU A 250 -0.94 3.83 15.06
N ARG A 251 -0.30 3.97 16.23
CA ARG A 251 0.09 2.84 17.08
C ARG A 251 -1.11 2.06 17.59
N ALA A 252 -2.19 2.74 17.99
CA ALA A 252 -3.43 2.10 18.44
C ALA A 252 -4.11 1.34 17.29
N ALA A 253 -4.22 1.94 16.12
CA ALA A 253 -4.77 1.29 14.92
C ALA A 253 -3.94 0.07 14.49
N GLY A 254 -2.62 0.16 14.59
CA GLY A 254 -1.71 -0.97 14.37
C GLY A 254 -1.92 -2.10 15.37
N ALA A 255 -2.04 -1.77 16.66
CA ALA A 255 -2.30 -2.75 17.72
C ALA A 255 -3.68 -3.42 17.58
N GLU A 256 -4.71 -2.65 17.23
CA GLU A 256 -6.05 -3.17 16.95
C GLU A 256 -6.06 -4.13 15.76
N SER A 257 -5.32 -3.80 14.70
CA SER A 257 -5.18 -4.66 13.52
C SER A 257 -4.51 -5.99 13.89
N GLN A 258 -3.45 -5.96 14.69
CA GLN A 258 -2.78 -7.17 15.21
C GLN A 258 -3.70 -8.01 16.12
N LEU A 259 -4.52 -7.37 16.96
CA LEU A 259 -5.48 -8.07 17.81
C LEU A 259 -6.58 -8.73 16.97
N LYS A 260 -7.10 -8.05 15.95
CA LYS A 260 -8.07 -8.63 14.99
C LYS A 260 -7.47 -9.82 14.25
N GLU A 261 -6.22 -9.72 13.80
CA GLU A 261 -5.52 -10.81 13.13
C GLU A 261 -5.33 -12.03 14.05
N LYS A 262 -4.87 -11.81 15.29
CA LYS A 262 -4.76 -12.87 16.30
C LYS A 262 -6.11 -13.51 16.63
N SER A 263 -7.17 -12.72 16.77
CA SER A 263 -8.53 -13.21 17.02
C SER A 263 -9.04 -14.05 15.85
N ASN A 264 -8.83 -13.61 14.61
CA ASN A 264 -9.19 -14.35 13.41
C ASN A 264 -8.40 -15.65 13.29
N ALA A 265 -7.09 -15.62 13.58
CA ALA A 265 -6.26 -16.82 13.61
C ALA A 265 -6.73 -17.82 14.67
N GLN A 266 -7.15 -17.35 15.85
CA GLN A 266 -7.70 -18.20 16.90
C GLN A 266 -9.06 -18.81 16.50
N ARG A 267 -9.94 -18.05 15.84
CA ARG A 267 -11.19 -18.58 15.28
C ARG A 267 -10.95 -19.66 14.23
N ARG A 268 -9.97 -19.46 13.34
CA ARG A 268 -9.58 -20.47 12.34
C ARG A 268 -9.09 -21.75 13.01
N ARG A 269 -8.25 -21.65 14.03
CA ARG A 269 -7.81 -22.83 14.82
C ARG A 269 -8.98 -23.56 15.46
N GLN A 270 -9.93 -22.85 16.07
CA GLN A 270 -11.12 -23.47 16.65
C GLN A 270 -12.01 -24.17 15.60
N GLN A 271 -12.12 -23.60 14.41
CA GLN A 271 -12.84 -24.24 13.30
C GLN A 271 -12.11 -25.49 12.78
N ASP A 272 -10.78 -25.43 12.67
CA ASP A 272 -9.95 -26.56 12.24
C ASP A 272 -10.02 -27.71 13.26
N ASP A 273 -9.97 -27.40 14.56
CA ASP A 273 -10.12 -28.38 15.64
C ASP A 273 -11.52 -29.05 15.57
N GLY A 274 -12.58 -28.25 15.41
CA GLY A 274 -13.93 -28.79 15.23
C GLY A 274 -14.08 -29.67 13.98
N ARG A 275 -13.42 -29.29 12.88
CA ARG A 275 -13.39 -30.09 11.65
C ARG A 275 -12.60 -31.40 11.83
N GLN A 276 -11.52 -31.39 12.59
CA GLN A 276 -10.77 -32.60 12.93
C GLN A 276 -11.62 -33.57 13.76
N ASP A 277 -12.36 -33.07 14.75
CA ASP A 277 -13.26 -33.90 15.55
C ASP A 277 -14.37 -34.54 14.68
N GLU A 278 -14.98 -33.76 13.77
CA GLU A 278 -15.96 -34.30 12.83
C GLU A 278 -15.37 -35.36 11.89
N LEU A 279 -14.16 -35.15 11.39
CA LEU A 279 -13.46 -36.11 10.55
C LEU A 279 -13.13 -37.39 11.33
N GLN A 280 -12.67 -37.29 12.57
CA GLN A 280 -12.44 -38.44 13.44
C GLN A 280 -13.73 -39.23 13.70
N GLN A 281 -14.85 -38.55 13.94
CA GLN A 281 -16.15 -39.21 14.09
C GLN A 281 -16.58 -39.93 12.81
N LYS A 282 -16.38 -39.31 11.63
CA LYS A 282 -16.65 -39.94 10.33
C LYS A 282 -15.78 -41.19 10.12
N ILE A 283 -14.48 -41.10 10.42
CA ILE A 283 -13.55 -42.24 10.34
C ILE A 283 -14.02 -43.38 11.23
N SER A 284 -14.40 -43.10 12.49
CA SER A 284 -14.90 -44.13 13.41
C SER A 284 -16.20 -44.78 12.91
N ARG A 285 -17.13 -44.00 12.35
CA ARG A 285 -18.37 -44.53 11.75
C ARG A 285 -18.09 -45.41 10.54
N LEU A 286 -17.19 -44.97 9.65
CA LEU A 286 -16.79 -45.73 8.47
C LEU A 286 -16.07 -47.04 8.86
N GLN A 287 -15.16 -47.00 9.84
CA GLN A 287 -14.50 -48.20 10.38
C GLN A 287 -15.52 -49.20 10.93
N LYS A 288 -16.50 -48.74 11.71
CA LYS A 288 -17.59 -49.62 12.21
C LYS A 288 -18.42 -50.21 11.05
N ALA A 289 -18.69 -49.44 10.01
CA ALA A 289 -19.42 -49.92 8.83
C ALA A 289 -18.62 -50.95 8.04
N VAL A 290 -17.31 -50.73 7.86
CA VAL A 290 -16.38 -51.67 7.21
C VAL A 290 -16.34 -52.98 7.99
N ASN A 291 -16.07 -52.94 9.30
CA ASN A 291 -16.04 -54.14 10.15
C ASN A 291 -17.37 -54.92 10.11
N LYS A 292 -18.50 -54.21 10.06
CA LYS A 292 -19.83 -54.83 9.92
C LYS A 292 -20.01 -55.49 8.55
N SER A 293 -19.49 -54.88 7.49
CA SER A 293 -19.53 -55.46 6.13
C SER A 293 -18.62 -56.68 6.00
N GLU A 294 -17.43 -56.63 6.60
CA GLU A 294 -16.50 -57.75 6.65
C GLU A 294 -17.11 -58.93 7.42
N GLY A 295 -17.73 -58.69 8.58
CA GLY A 295 -18.45 -59.72 9.32
C GLY A 295 -19.62 -60.35 8.55
N ARG A 296 -20.32 -59.59 7.71
CA ARG A 296 -21.35 -60.14 6.82
C ARG A 296 -20.75 -60.96 5.68
N ASN A 297 -19.62 -60.52 5.12
CA ASN A 297 -18.94 -61.28 4.07
C ASN A 297 -18.44 -62.62 4.60
N THR A 298 -17.83 -62.66 5.79
CA THR A 298 -17.39 -63.93 6.39
C THR A 298 -18.56 -64.86 6.72
N GLU A 299 -19.70 -64.32 7.17
CA GLU A 299 -20.93 -65.11 7.35
C GLU A 299 -21.46 -65.66 6.01
N LEU A 300 -21.50 -64.84 4.96
CA LEU A 300 -21.92 -65.27 3.63
C LEU A 300 -20.97 -66.31 3.03
N GLU A 301 -19.66 -66.15 3.22
CA GLU A 301 -18.65 -67.14 2.82
C GLU A 301 -18.84 -68.46 3.55
N GLY A 302 -19.13 -68.44 4.86
CA GLY A 302 -19.47 -69.66 5.62
C GLY A 302 -20.77 -70.33 5.13
N ARG A 303 -21.78 -69.53 4.75
CA ARG A 303 -23.03 -70.04 4.15
C ARG A 303 -22.82 -70.62 2.75
N LEU A 304 -21.95 -70.01 1.95
CA LEU A 304 -21.56 -70.56 0.65
C LEU A 304 -20.82 -71.88 0.82
N ALA A 305 -19.81 -71.94 1.68
CA ALA A 305 -19.07 -73.18 1.96
C ALA A 305 -19.98 -74.33 2.43
N THR A 306 -20.97 -74.04 3.28
CA THR A 306 -21.95 -75.06 3.72
C THR A 306 -22.95 -75.43 2.63
N SER A 307 -23.34 -74.49 1.77
CA SER A 307 -24.18 -74.77 0.60
C SER A 307 -23.43 -75.61 -0.43
N ASP A 308 -22.15 -75.33 -0.66
CA ASP A 308 -21.28 -76.05 -1.59
C ASP A 308 -21.07 -77.49 -1.11
N ALA A 309 -20.79 -77.70 0.18
CA ALA A 309 -20.72 -79.05 0.77
C ALA A 309 -22.03 -79.84 0.59
N ARG A 310 -23.19 -79.18 0.73
CA ARG A 310 -24.50 -79.81 0.46
C ARG A 310 -24.72 -80.09 -1.02
N ALA A 311 -24.23 -79.22 -1.91
CA ALA A 311 -24.31 -79.42 -3.34
C ALA A 311 -23.46 -80.64 -3.75
N GLU A 312 -22.24 -80.77 -3.24
CA GLU A 312 -21.39 -81.95 -3.45
C GLU A 312 -22.05 -83.24 -2.92
N GLU A 313 -22.68 -83.19 -1.74
CA GLU A 313 -23.42 -84.33 -1.18
C GLU A 313 -24.62 -84.71 -2.06
N LEU A 314 -25.41 -83.73 -2.52
CA LEU A 314 -26.52 -83.96 -3.42
C LEU A 314 -26.07 -84.45 -4.80
N GLU A 315 -24.96 -83.94 -5.33
CA GLU A 315 -24.37 -84.41 -6.59
C GLU A 315 -23.90 -85.86 -6.48
N SER A 316 -23.28 -86.24 -5.36
CA SER A 316 -22.95 -87.64 -5.06
C SER A 316 -24.22 -88.50 -5.02
N ALA A 317 -25.26 -88.05 -4.31
CA ALA A 317 -26.52 -88.77 -4.21
C ALA A 317 -27.27 -88.88 -5.56
N VAL A 318 -27.18 -87.85 -6.40
CA VAL A 318 -27.70 -87.86 -7.77
C VAL A 318 -26.91 -88.83 -8.62
N SER A 319 -25.57 -88.82 -8.56
CA SER A 319 -24.70 -89.78 -9.26
C SER A 319 -25.04 -91.22 -8.87
N ASP A 320 -25.22 -91.48 -7.56
CA ASP A 320 -25.65 -92.79 -7.05
C ASP A 320 -27.02 -93.19 -7.59
N ARG A 321 -27.99 -92.27 -7.56
CA ARG A 321 -29.34 -92.50 -8.14
C ARG A 321 -29.31 -92.64 -9.65
N GLU A 322 -28.41 -91.98 -10.36
CA GLU A 322 -28.22 -92.14 -11.80
C GLU A 322 -27.62 -93.50 -12.11
N HIS A 323 -26.69 -93.98 -11.29
CA HIS A 323 -26.19 -95.36 -11.36
C HIS A 323 -27.30 -96.38 -11.10
N GLU A 324 -28.18 -96.15 -10.11
CA GLU A 324 -29.37 -96.97 -9.88
C GLU A 324 -30.37 -96.89 -11.03
N LEU A 325 -30.66 -95.69 -11.55
CA LEU A 325 -31.54 -95.49 -12.70
C LEU A 325 -30.95 -96.10 -13.96
N LYS A 326 -29.63 -96.13 -14.12
CA LYS A 326 -28.96 -96.81 -15.24
C LYS A 326 -29.09 -98.32 -15.10
N LYS A 327 -28.99 -98.88 -13.88
CA LYS A 327 -29.32 -100.29 -13.58
C LYS A 327 -30.80 -100.60 -13.87
N LEU A 328 -31.72 -99.72 -13.48
CA LEU A 328 -33.16 -99.89 -13.70
C LEU A 328 -33.54 -99.67 -15.18
N LYS A 329 -32.87 -98.76 -15.89
CA LYS A 329 -33.05 -98.52 -17.34
C LYS A 329 -32.47 -99.64 -18.19
N SER A 330 -31.44 -100.36 -17.76
CA SER A 330 -31.02 -101.60 -18.41
C SER A 330 -32.02 -102.76 -18.28
N ALA A 331 -33.10 -102.58 -17.50
CA ALA A 331 -34.15 -103.58 -17.29
C ALA A 331 -35.50 -103.27 -17.99
N ARG A 332 -35.61 -102.27 -18.88
CA ARG A 332 -36.88 -101.94 -19.56
C ARG A 332 -36.69 -101.35 -20.97
N PRO A 333 -37.38 -101.86 -22.03
CA PRO A 333 -37.22 -101.32 -23.38
C PRO A 333 -38.18 -100.16 -23.72
N SER A 334 -37.60 -99.18 -24.43
CA SER A 334 -38.11 -98.22 -25.44
C SER A 334 -39.35 -97.32 -25.20
N ALA A 335 -39.18 -95.99 -25.36
CA ALA A 335 -39.90 -95.08 -26.29
C ALA A 335 -39.61 -93.56 -26.00
N PRO A 336 -39.83 -92.61 -26.95
CA PRO A 336 -38.91 -91.46 -27.15
C PRO A 336 -39.47 -90.04 -26.89
N ALA A 337 -38.51 -89.09 -26.82
CA ALA A 337 -38.48 -87.68 -27.28
C ALA A 337 -39.52 -86.63 -26.78
N GLN A 338 -39.03 -85.49 -26.23
CA GLN A 338 -39.07 -84.14 -26.84
C GLN A 338 -38.89 -82.98 -25.82
N SER A 339 -37.81 -82.20 -26.03
CA SER A 339 -37.72 -80.72 -26.12
C SER A 339 -38.24 -79.74 -25.04
N LYS A 340 -37.44 -78.65 -24.90
CA LYS A 340 -37.74 -77.25 -24.51
C LYS A 340 -37.43 -76.86 -23.04
N GLN A 341 -36.37 -76.11 -22.76
CA GLN A 341 -36.16 -74.66 -22.99
C GLN A 341 -36.67 -73.80 -21.83
N LYS A 342 -35.75 -73.32 -20.97
CA LYS A 342 -35.59 -71.90 -20.58
C LYS A 342 -34.51 -71.73 -19.50
N ARG A 343 -33.42 -71.09 -19.91
CA ARG A 343 -32.53 -70.29 -19.07
C ARG A 343 -33.15 -68.90 -18.90
N SER A 344 -33.20 -68.41 -17.67
CA SER A 344 -33.20 -66.98 -17.28
C SER A 344 -33.01 -66.99 -15.76
N GLY A 345 -31.95 -66.44 -15.17
CA GLY A 345 -31.34 -65.15 -15.45
C GLY A 345 -31.63 -64.23 -14.26
N ALA A 346 -30.94 -64.45 -13.14
CA ALA A 346 -31.01 -63.57 -11.97
C ALA A 346 -30.00 -62.42 -12.17
N ALA A 347 -30.50 -61.29 -12.66
CA ALA A 347 -29.78 -60.04 -12.73
C ALA A 347 -29.56 -59.50 -11.30
N ARG A 348 -28.30 -59.36 -10.91
CA ARG A 348 -27.87 -58.61 -9.72
C ARG A 348 -27.71 -57.15 -10.13
N SER A 349 -28.72 -56.34 -9.84
CA SER A 349 -28.69 -54.89 -9.99
C SER A 349 -27.65 -54.29 -9.03
N VAL A 350 -26.63 -53.64 -9.59
CA VAL A 350 -25.73 -52.72 -8.87
C VAL A 350 -26.40 -51.34 -8.86
N PRO A 351 -26.54 -50.66 -7.71
CA PRO A 351 -27.10 -49.32 -7.67
C PRO A 351 -26.07 -48.32 -8.22
N ALA A 352 -26.43 -47.66 -9.32
CA ALA A 352 -25.72 -46.50 -9.84
C ALA A 352 -25.73 -45.38 -8.79
N ARG A 353 -24.55 -44.94 -8.39
CA ARG A 353 -24.34 -43.81 -7.47
C ARG A 353 -23.48 -42.78 -8.18
N SER A 354 -24.12 -41.92 -8.98
CA SER A 354 -23.49 -40.78 -9.63
C SER A 354 -24.49 -39.64 -9.77
N VAL A 355 -24.89 -39.04 -8.65
CA VAL A 355 -25.55 -37.72 -8.63
C VAL A 355 -25.14 -37.00 -7.34
N PRO A 356 -24.05 -36.21 -7.35
CA PRO A 356 -24.09 -34.95 -6.59
C PRO A 356 -23.57 -33.72 -7.36
N ALA A 357 -22.88 -33.89 -8.48
CA ALA A 357 -22.24 -32.76 -9.17
C ALA A 357 -23.23 -31.74 -9.77
N ARG A 358 -24.45 -32.16 -10.16
CA ARG A 358 -25.47 -31.25 -10.71
C ARG A 358 -26.14 -30.40 -9.64
N SER A 359 -26.43 -30.96 -8.46
CA SER A 359 -27.07 -30.19 -7.38
C SER A 359 -26.14 -29.15 -6.77
N GLU A 360 -24.83 -29.37 -6.81
CA GLU A 360 -23.83 -28.39 -6.36
C GLU A 360 -23.68 -27.24 -7.36
N LEU A 361 -23.79 -27.52 -8.67
CA LEU A 361 -23.83 -26.48 -9.70
C LEU A 361 -25.06 -25.58 -9.58
N ASP A 362 -26.24 -26.16 -9.39
CA ASP A 362 -27.49 -25.40 -9.23
C ASP A 362 -27.44 -24.48 -7.98
N GLN A 363 -26.78 -24.92 -6.90
CA GLN A 363 -26.57 -24.13 -5.69
C GLN A 363 -25.61 -22.95 -5.91
N LEU A 364 -24.51 -23.17 -6.62
CA LEU A 364 -23.54 -22.09 -6.92
C LEU A 364 -24.12 -21.07 -7.91
N GLU A 365 -24.89 -21.49 -8.90
CA GLU A 365 -25.60 -20.58 -9.80
C GLU A 365 -26.61 -19.71 -9.05
N THR A 366 -27.37 -20.30 -8.11
CA THR A 366 -28.30 -19.55 -7.26
C THR A 366 -27.56 -18.52 -6.41
N LEU A 367 -26.44 -18.90 -5.77
CA LEU A 367 -25.62 -17.98 -4.98
C LEU A 367 -25.03 -16.84 -5.82
N LEU A 368 -24.59 -17.11 -7.06
CA LEU A 368 -24.10 -16.08 -7.97
C LEU A 368 -25.20 -15.10 -8.39
N GLN A 369 -26.42 -15.58 -8.62
CA GLN A 369 -27.57 -14.73 -8.93
C GLN A 369 -27.93 -13.83 -7.73
N GLU A 370 -27.96 -14.37 -6.52
CA GLU A 370 -28.20 -13.61 -5.29
C GLU A 370 -27.14 -12.53 -5.07
N ARG A 371 -25.85 -12.86 -5.28
CA ARG A 371 -24.76 -11.88 -5.15
C ARG A 371 -24.79 -10.82 -6.24
N GLY A 372 -25.11 -11.19 -7.47
CA GLY A 372 -25.32 -10.23 -8.55
C GLY A 372 -26.48 -9.26 -8.28
N ALA A 373 -27.54 -9.72 -7.62
CA ALA A 373 -28.63 -8.85 -7.17
C ALA A 373 -28.18 -7.89 -6.06
N ALA A 374 -27.40 -8.37 -5.09
CA ALA A 374 -26.85 -7.54 -4.02
C ALA A 374 -25.90 -6.45 -4.54
N ILE A 375 -25.03 -6.76 -5.52
CA ILE A 375 -24.14 -5.76 -6.14
C ILE A 375 -24.96 -4.64 -6.79
N ARG A 376 -25.99 -4.99 -7.58
CA ARG A 376 -26.85 -3.99 -8.22
C ARG A 376 -27.60 -3.12 -7.22
N ALA A 377 -28.06 -3.67 -6.10
CA ALA A 377 -28.70 -2.90 -5.05
C ALA A 377 -27.74 -1.86 -4.44
N LEU A 378 -26.51 -2.28 -4.10
CA LEU A 378 -25.47 -1.38 -3.58
C LEU A 378 -25.05 -0.31 -4.59
N GLU A 379 -25.04 -0.62 -5.88
CA GLU A 379 -24.75 0.38 -6.92
C GLU A 379 -25.82 1.48 -6.98
N VAL A 380 -27.10 1.12 -6.80
CA VAL A 380 -28.20 2.09 -6.76
C VAL A 380 -28.11 2.96 -5.51
N GLU A 381 -27.86 2.36 -4.33
CA GLU A 381 -27.69 3.11 -3.07
C GLU A 381 -26.49 4.07 -3.13
N LEU A 382 -25.37 3.63 -3.70
CA LEU A 382 -24.19 4.48 -3.87
C LEU A 382 -24.46 5.66 -4.82
N ALA A 383 -25.18 5.42 -5.92
CA ALA A 383 -25.57 6.48 -6.85
C ALA A 383 -26.49 7.52 -6.20
N GLU A 384 -27.42 7.08 -5.35
CA GLU A 384 -28.30 7.97 -4.58
C GLU A 384 -27.51 8.78 -3.54
N ALA A 385 -26.60 8.15 -2.80
CA ALA A 385 -25.76 8.84 -1.81
C ALA A 385 -24.89 9.92 -2.46
N VAL A 386 -24.31 9.66 -3.64
CA VAL A 386 -23.54 10.66 -4.41
C VAL A 386 -24.43 11.84 -4.81
N ARG A 387 -25.63 11.57 -5.33
CA ARG A 387 -26.59 12.62 -5.71
C ARG A 387 -26.95 13.51 -4.51
N VAL A 388 -27.21 12.92 -3.35
CA VAL A 388 -27.53 13.68 -2.12
C VAL A 388 -26.33 14.49 -1.62
N ALA A 389 -25.12 13.96 -1.72
CA ALA A 389 -23.91 14.68 -1.36
C ALA A 389 -23.69 15.92 -2.26
N GLU A 390 -23.87 15.78 -3.57
CA GLU A 390 -23.81 16.91 -4.51
C GLU A 390 -24.86 17.98 -4.19
N GLU A 391 -26.09 17.57 -3.88
CA GLU A 391 -27.17 18.49 -3.48
C GLU A 391 -26.82 19.26 -2.20
N LEU A 392 -26.24 18.59 -1.19
CA LEU A 392 -25.80 19.22 0.06
C LEU A 392 -24.62 20.17 -0.13
N ILE A 393 -23.68 19.86 -1.03
CA ILE A 393 -22.58 20.77 -1.37
C ILE A 393 -23.13 22.07 -1.97
N VAL A 394 -24.08 21.96 -2.90
CA VAL A 394 -24.76 23.13 -3.49
C VAL A 394 -25.53 23.92 -2.42
N GLN A 395 -26.21 23.26 -1.47
CA GLN A 395 -26.88 23.93 -0.35
C GLN A 395 -25.88 24.64 0.59
N LEU A 396 -24.70 24.06 0.80
CA LEU A 396 -23.67 24.65 1.65
C LEU A 396 -23.00 25.86 1.00
N ASP A 397 -22.81 25.86 -0.31
CA ASP A 397 -22.26 27.03 -1.02
C ASP A 397 -23.29 28.15 -1.21
N THR A 398 -24.57 27.80 -1.39
CA THR A 398 -25.65 28.79 -1.42
C THR A 398 -25.92 29.41 -0.05
N SER A 399 -25.77 28.66 1.06
CA SER A 399 -25.92 29.19 2.42
C SER A 399 -24.78 30.15 2.81
N LYS A 400 -23.54 29.91 2.36
CA LYS A 400 -22.41 30.86 2.53
C LYS A 400 -22.68 32.22 1.87
N SER A 401 -23.47 32.24 0.80
CA SER A 401 -23.70 33.44 -0.02
C SER A 401 -24.94 34.25 0.40
N ARG A 402 -25.76 33.76 1.33
CA ARG A 402 -27.07 34.35 1.68
C ARG A 402 -27.02 35.06 3.05
N PRO A 403 -27.57 36.29 3.20
CA PRO A 403 -27.55 37.01 4.48
C PRO A 403 -28.40 36.29 5.55
N ALA A 404 -27.92 36.38 6.79
CA ALA A 404 -28.16 35.49 7.94
C ALA A 404 -29.61 35.26 8.43
N ALA A 405 -30.63 35.82 7.78
CA ALA A 405 -31.99 35.82 8.33
C ALA A 405 -32.75 34.49 8.16
N ASN A 406 -32.30 33.56 7.30
CA ASN A 406 -33.01 32.30 7.00
C ASN A 406 -32.07 31.13 6.58
N ALA A 407 -30.77 31.19 6.90
CA ALA A 407 -29.84 30.13 6.51
C ALA A 407 -29.96 28.93 7.49
N GLU A 408 -30.10 27.72 6.96
CA GLU A 408 -29.87 26.50 7.75
C GLU A 408 -28.45 26.56 8.35
N ASP A 409 -28.32 26.07 9.57
CA ASP A 409 -27.04 26.09 10.29
C ASP A 409 -25.96 25.34 9.49
N PRO A 410 -24.90 26.02 9.02
CA PRO A 410 -23.84 25.39 8.23
C PRO A 410 -23.13 24.27 9.00
N ALA A 411 -23.15 24.28 10.34
CA ALA A 411 -22.62 23.18 11.15
C ALA A 411 -23.46 21.90 10.98
N ALA A 412 -24.80 22.02 10.94
CA ALA A 412 -25.70 20.89 10.75
C ALA A 412 -25.57 20.27 9.35
N LEU A 413 -25.35 21.08 8.32
CA LEU A 413 -25.11 20.60 6.95
C LEU A 413 -23.76 19.87 6.82
N ARG A 414 -22.70 20.36 7.48
CA ARG A 414 -21.40 19.66 7.53
C ARG A 414 -21.51 18.31 8.22
N GLU A 415 -22.28 18.24 9.31
CA GLU A 415 -22.47 16.98 10.02
C GLU A 415 -23.24 15.96 9.16
N LYS A 416 -24.29 16.38 8.45
CA LYS A 416 -25.00 15.54 7.47
C LYS A 416 -24.06 15.03 6.37
N LEU A 417 -23.17 15.89 5.86
CA LEU A 417 -22.18 15.52 4.84
C LEU A 417 -21.19 14.47 5.37
N ASN A 418 -20.71 14.61 6.61
CA ASN A 418 -19.81 13.65 7.24
C ASN A 418 -20.48 12.28 7.42
N VAL A 419 -21.74 12.26 7.86
CA VAL A 419 -22.50 11.02 8.00
C VAL A 419 -22.69 10.33 6.64
N LEU A 420 -23.04 11.09 5.59
CA LEU A 420 -23.20 10.54 4.24
C LEU A 420 -21.87 10.05 3.64
N ALA A 421 -20.77 10.74 3.90
CA ALA A 421 -19.44 10.26 3.49
C ALA A 421 -19.08 8.94 4.18
N ALA A 422 -19.42 8.80 5.47
CA ALA A 422 -19.18 7.57 6.22
C ALA A 422 -20.05 6.40 5.73
N THR A 423 -21.33 6.63 5.42
CA THR A 423 -22.20 5.59 4.84
C THR A 423 -21.75 5.21 3.43
N SER A 424 -21.45 6.18 2.57
CA SER A 424 -20.95 5.92 1.21
C SER A 424 -19.64 5.13 1.21
N ALA A 425 -18.72 5.41 2.14
CA ALA A 425 -17.48 4.64 2.29
C ALA A 425 -17.75 3.19 2.70
N ARG A 426 -18.75 2.96 3.56
CA ARG A 426 -19.17 1.62 3.98
C ARG A 426 -19.81 0.84 2.83
N ASP A 427 -20.73 1.45 2.11
CA ASP A 427 -21.44 0.81 0.99
C ASP A 427 -20.47 0.46 -0.14
N LYS A 428 -19.47 1.33 -0.39
CA LYS A 428 -18.38 1.04 -1.34
C LYS A 428 -17.52 -0.14 -0.90
N ALA A 429 -17.22 -0.26 0.39
CA ALA A 429 -16.47 -1.40 0.92
C ALA A 429 -17.28 -2.71 0.80
N ASP A 430 -18.58 -2.67 1.11
CA ASP A 430 -19.48 -3.81 0.99
C ASP A 430 -19.63 -4.25 -0.48
N ARG A 431 -19.65 -3.30 -1.44
CA ARG A 431 -19.65 -3.58 -2.88
C ARG A 431 -18.38 -4.33 -3.32
N ILE A 432 -17.20 -3.84 -2.93
CA ILE A 432 -15.92 -4.47 -3.26
C ILE A 432 -15.85 -5.90 -2.68
N SER A 433 -16.35 -6.08 -1.45
CA SER A 433 -16.44 -7.41 -0.81
C SER A 433 -17.36 -8.36 -1.58
N ALA A 434 -18.51 -7.87 -2.05
CA ALA A 434 -19.45 -8.65 -2.87
C ALA A 434 -18.86 -9.02 -4.25
N GLU A 435 -18.17 -8.10 -4.92
CA GLU A 435 -17.47 -8.34 -6.19
C GLU A 435 -16.38 -9.41 -6.06
N TRP A 436 -15.59 -9.35 -4.98
CA TRP A 436 -14.56 -10.35 -4.71
C TRP A 436 -15.15 -11.74 -4.46
N THR A 437 -16.22 -11.81 -3.67
CA THR A 437 -16.94 -13.06 -3.39
C THR A 437 -17.54 -13.67 -4.66
N ALA A 438 -18.15 -12.85 -5.51
CA ALA A 438 -18.68 -13.29 -6.80
C ALA A 438 -17.58 -13.84 -7.73
N SER A 439 -16.42 -13.19 -7.75
CA SER A 439 -15.26 -13.64 -8.53
C SER A 439 -14.72 -14.99 -8.05
N GLN A 440 -14.69 -15.22 -6.73
CA GLN A 440 -14.28 -16.51 -6.16
C GLN A 440 -15.27 -17.63 -6.56
N LEU A 441 -16.58 -17.39 -6.41
CA LEU A 441 -17.62 -18.36 -6.76
C LEU A 441 -17.61 -18.70 -8.26
N LEU A 442 -17.35 -17.72 -9.13
CA LEU A 442 -17.17 -17.96 -10.56
C LEU A 442 -15.98 -18.88 -10.85
N GLY A 443 -14.87 -18.69 -10.12
CA GLY A 443 -13.71 -19.59 -10.19
C GLY A 443 -14.05 -21.01 -9.78
N GLU A 444 -14.80 -21.19 -8.69
CA GLU A 444 -15.24 -22.50 -8.21
C GLU A 444 -16.19 -23.19 -9.21
N LEU A 445 -17.15 -22.45 -9.78
CA LEU A 445 -18.08 -22.97 -10.79
C LEU A 445 -17.31 -23.44 -12.04
N GLU A 446 -16.35 -22.66 -12.53
CA GLU A 446 -15.52 -23.03 -13.67
C GLU A 446 -14.70 -24.31 -13.41
N THR A 447 -14.18 -24.49 -12.20
CA THR A 447 -13.49 -25.73 -11.82
C THR A 447 -14.41 -26.94 -11.80
N LEU A 448 -15.62 -26.81 -11.24
CA LEU A 448 -16.61 -27.89 -11.22
C LEU A 448 -17.11 -28.23 -12.62
N ARG A 449 -17.28 -27.23 -13.49
CA ARG A 449 -17.64 -27.42 -14.88
C ARG A 449 -16.57 -28.23 -15.62
N ARG A 450 -15.29 -27.88 -15.45
CA ARG A 450 -14.17 -28.66 -16.01
C ARG A 450 -14.13 -30.09 -15.49
N ILE A 451 -14.42 -30.32 -14.21
CA ILE A 451 -14.51 -31.67 -13.63
C ILE A 451 -15.68 -32.45 -14.26
N SER A 452 -16.83 -31.81 -14.43
CA SER A 452 -18.00 -32.42 -15.08
C SER A 452 -17.74 -32.74 -16.56
N GLU A 453 -17.05 -31.87 -17.29
CA GLU A 453 -16.72 -32.05 -18.72
C GLU A 453 -15.58 -33.06 -18.94
N SER A 454 -14.62 -33.15 -18.00
CA SER A 454 -13.50 -34.10 -18.07
C SER A 454 -13.87 -35.51 -17.60
N THR A 455 -15.03 -35.71 -16.98
CA THR A 455 -15.53 -37.04 -16.63
C THR A 455 -16.11 -37.66 -17.92
N PRO A 456 -15.44 -38.65 -18.54
CA PRO A 456 -15.90 -39.20 -19.80
C PRO A 456 -17.29 -39.79 -19.60
N ALA A 457 -18.26 -39.28 -20.36
CA ALA A 457 -19.58 -39.89 -20.47
C ALA A 457 -19.38 -41.33 -20.96
N VAL A 458 -19.48 -42.29 -20.04
CA VAL A 458 -19.67 -43.70 -20.39
C VAL A 458 -21.07 -43.78 -21.01
N LEU A 459 -21.12 -43.45 -22.29
CA LEU A 459 -22.26 -43.64 -23.17
C LEU A 459 -22.46 -45.14 -23.31
N ASN A 460 -23.50 -45.65 -22.66
CA ASN A 460 -24.13 -46.89 -23.05
C ASN A 460 -25.54 -46.55 -23.57
N PRO A 461 -25.69 -46.18 -24.86
CA PRO A 461 -27.00 -45.91 -25.45
C PRO A 461 -27.53 -47.21 -26.05
N SER A 462 -28.17 -48.04 -25.24
CA SER A 462 -29.00 -49.15 -25.73
C SER A 462 -29.91 -49.60 -24.59
N VAL A 463 -31.12 -49.07 -24.56
CA VAL A 463 -32.41 -49.78 -24.45
C VAL A 463 -33.47 -48.68 -24.33
N VAL A 464 -34.02 -48.31 -25.47
CA VAL A 464 -35.35 -47.69 -25.54
C VAL A 464 -36.30 -48.87 -25.48
N ASP A 465 -37.06 -49.00 -24.40
CA ASP A 465 -38.27 -49.83 -24.37
C ASP A 465 -39.42 -48.94 -23.92
N GLU A 466 -40.50 -49.02 -24.68
CA GLU A 466 -41.67 -48.17 -24.64
C GLU A 466 -42.59 -48.47 -23.43
N ALA A 467 -43.17 -47.38 -22.90
CA ALA A 467 -44.54 -47.26 -22.37
C ALA A 467 -44.85 -47.84 -20.95
N PRO A 468 -46.01 -47.50 -20.33
CA PRO A 468 -46.98 -46.44 -20.64
C PRO A 468 -47.31 -45.50 -19.46
N ALA A 469 -48.08 -44.48 -19.80
CA ALA A 469 -48.73 -43.48 -18.96
C ALA A 469 -49.55 -44.03 -17.77
N THR A 470 -49.46 -43.31 -16.65
CA THR A 470 -50.50 -43.07 -15.64
C THR A 470 -50.17 -41.70 -15.03
N ASP A 471 -50.82 -40.59 -15.40
CA ASP A 471 -52.17 -40.17 -15.01
C ASP A 471 -52.49 -40.37 -13.53
N THR A 472 -52.18 -39.37 -12.68
CA THR A 472 -53.07 -38.88 -11.60
C THR A 472 -52.51 -37.63 -10.91
N SER A 473 -53.10 -36.49 -11.29
CA SER A 473 -53.89 -35.58 -10.43
C SER A 473 -53.34 -34.99 -9.12
N ALA A 474 -53.62 -33.68 -9.00
CA ALA A 474 -53.83 -32.84 -7.79
C ALA A 474 -52.54 -32.26 -7.14
N SER A 475 -52.43 -30.99 -6.76
CA SER A 475 -53.44 -29.96 -6.45
C SER A 475 -52.90 -28.54 -6.64
N ILE A 476 -53.83 -27.70 -7.07
CA ILE A 476 -53.85 -26.24 -7.15
C ILE A 476 -53.55 -25.58 -5.79
N LYS A 477 -52.79 -24.47 -5.79
CA LYS A 477 -53.20 -23.22 -5.10
C LYS A 477 -52.41 -21.98 -5.55
N THR A 478 -53.10 -21.19 -6.35
CA THR A 478 -53.01 -19.73 -6.56
C THR A 478 -52.94 -18.91 -5.26
N ALA A 479 -52.18 -17.82 -5.28
CA ALA A 479 -52.52 -16.55 -4.62
C ALA A 479 -51.70 -15.39 -5.24
N GLU A 480 -52.33 -14.66 -6.16
CA GLU A 480 -52.08 -13.23 -6.39
C GLU A 480 -52.86 -12.43 -5.34
N LEU A 481 -52.24 -11.40 -4.75
CA LEU A 481 -52.85 -10.20 -4.14
C LEU A 481 -51.67 -9.26 -3.84
N SER A 482 -51.41 -8.19 -4.60
CA SER A 482 -52.10 -6.88 -4.60
C SER A 482 -52.13 -6.19 -3.23
N ALA A 483 -51.40 -5.08 -3.15
CA ALA A 483 -51.55 -3.88 -2.32
C ALA A 483 -50.14 -3.31 -2.14
N SER A 484 -49.84 -2.02 -2.16
CA SER A 484 -50.55 -0.76 -2.38
C SER A 484 -49.49 0.33 -2.21
#